data_AF-A0A2J8RL72-F1
#
_entry.id   AF-A0A2J8RL72-F1
#
_cell.length_a   1.000
_cell.length_b   1.000
_cell.length_c   1.000
_cell.angle_alpha   90.00
_cell.angle_beta   90.00
_cell.angle_gamma   90.00
#
_symmetry.space_group_name_H-M   'P 1'
#
loop_
_entity.id
_entity.type
_entity.pdbx_description
1 polymer ?
#
loop_
_entity_poly.entity_id
_entity_poly.type
_entity_poly.pdbx_seq_one_letter_code
_entity_poly.pdbx_strand_id
1 'polypeptide(L)'
;LRCAILTTLIHLVQVVENALKVNPVLGPQMFQPILPYVFKGIIEGERYPVVMSTYLGVMGRVLLQNTSFFSSLLNEMAHKFNQEMDQLLGNMIEMWVDRMDNITQPERRKLSALALLSLLPSDNSVIQDKFCGIINISVEGLHDVMTEDPETGTYKDWP
;
A
#
# COMPACT_ATOMS: atom_id res chain seq x y z
N LEU A 1 11.29 -3.34 26.15
CA LEU A 1 10.87 -4.49 25.33
C LEU A 1 9.94 -4.11 24.18
N ARG A 2 8.75 -3.53 24.42
CA ARG A 2 7.77 -3.21 23.37
C ARG A 2 8.31 -2.31 22.24
N CYS A 3 9.08 -1.27 22.60
CA CYS A 3 9.67 -0.35 21.61
C CYS A 3 10.74 -1.03 20.73
N ALA A 4 11.56 -1.93 21.30
CA ALA A 4 12.58 -2.68 20.57
C ALA A 4 11.98 -3.71 19.60
N ILE A 5 10.88 -4.36 19.98
CA ILE A 5 10.17 -5.32 19.11
C ILE A 5 9.56 -4.58 17.91
N LEU A 6 8.97 -3.40 18.13
CA LEU A 6 8.43 -2.54 17.06
C LEU A 6 9.50 -2.08 16.08
N THR A 7 10.66 -1.62 16.56
CA THR A 7 11.75 -1.20 15.67
C THR A 7 12.35 -2.37 14.89
N THR A 8 12.52 -3.55 15.50
CA THR A 8 12.98 -4.74 14.77
C THR A 8 11.99 -5.15 13.68
N LEU A 9 10.69 -5.11 13.96
CA LEU A 9 9.65 -5.44 12.99
C LEU A 9 9.65 -4.44 11.82
N ILE A 10 9.78 -3.15 12.10
CA ILE A 10 9.87 -2.10 11.05
C ILE A 10 11.08 -2.35 10.15
N HIS A 11 12.26 -2.61 10.71
CA HIS A 11 13.46 -2.88 9.90
C HIS A 11 13.31 -4.14 9.05
N LEU A 12 12.71 -5.20 9.59
CA LEU A 12 12.45 -6.42 8.85
C LEU A 12 11.55 -6.14 7.64
N VAL A 13 10.44 -5.43 7.85
CA VAL A 13 9.50 -5.08 6.78
C VAL A 13 10.15 -4.11 5.78
N GLN A 14 11.01 -3.20 6.22
CA GLN A 14 11.79 -2.31 5.33
C GLN A 14 12.79 -3.09 4.45
N VAL A 15 13.39 -4.17 4.96
CA VAL A 15 14.25 -5.05 4.15
C VAL A 15 13.43 -5.75 3.06
N VAL A 16 12.26 -6.28 3.41
CA VAL A 16 11.31 -6.86 2.43
C VAL A 16 10.93 -5.80 1.40
N GLU A 17 10.55 -4.62 1.88
CA GLU A 17 10.18 -3.46 1.08
C GLU A 17 11.30 -3.10 0.06
N ASN A 18 12.55 -3.06 0.49
CA ASN A 18 13.71 -2.77 -0.36
C ASN A 18 14.01 -3.90 -1.34
N ALA A 19 13.89 -5.15 -0.92
CA ALA A 19 14.07 -6.28 -1.82
C ALA A 19 13.01 -6.30 -2.94
N LEU A 20 11.76 -5.91 -2.63
CA LEU A 20 10.72 -5.69 -3.64
C LEU A 20 11.08 -4.58 -4.63
N LYS A 21 11.72 -3.48 -4.16
CA LYS A 21 12.22 -2.43 -5.07
C LYS A 21 13.26 -2.97 -6.05
N VAL A 22 14.19 -3.78 -5.56
CA VAL A 22 15.33 -4.27 -6.35
C VAL A 22 14.91 -5.41 -7.28
N ASN A 23 13.96 -6.25 -6.87
CA ASN A 23 13.46 -7.36 -7.66
C ASN A 23 11.94 -7.57 -7.48
N PRO A 24 11.11 -6.92 -8.31
CA PRO A 24 9.65 -6.96 -8.16
C PRO A 24 9.02 -8.32 -8.51
N VAL A 25 9.73 -9.19 -9.24
CA VAL A 25 9.20 -10.50 -9.66
C VAL A 25 9.54 -11.59 -8.66
N LEU A 26 10.84 -11.74 -8.31
CA LEU A 26 11.29 -12.77 -7.38
C LEU A 26 11.19 -12.33 -5.90
N GLY A 27 11.18 -11.04 -5.63
CA GLY A 27 11.06 -10.50 -4.27
C GLY A 27 9.79 -10.95 -3.54
N PRO A 28 8.58 -10.81 -4.13
CA PRO A 28 7.35 -11.28 -3.49
C PRO A 28 7.36 -12.79 -3.23
N GLN A 29 7.95 -13.57 -4.15
CA GLN A 29 8.07 -15.02 -4.01
C GLN A 29 9.02 -15.40 -2.87
N MET A 30 10.17 -14.73 -2.77
CA MET A 30 11.16 -14.95 -1.71
C MET A 30 10.64 -14.61 -0.32
N PHE A 31 9.76 -13.60 -0.22
CA PHE A 31 9.14 -13.17 1.04
C PHE A 31 7.67 -13.59 1.18
N GLN A 32 7.22 -14.56 0.40
CA GLN A 32 5.86 -15.10 0.46
C GLN A 32 5.42 -15.49 1.89
N PRO A 33 6.29 -16.03 2.78
CA PRO A 33 5.89 -16.35 4.16
C PRO A 33 5.49 -15.13 5.00
N ILE A 34 5.99 -13.93 4.70
CA ILE A 34 5.76 -12.71 5.50
C ILE A 34 4.54 -11.94 5.00
N LEU A 35 4.24 -12.00 3.69
CA LEU A 35 3.18 -11.20 3.06
C LEU A 35 1.77 -11.50 3.61
N PRO A 36 1.38 -12.75 3.93
CA PRO A 36 0.12 -13.02 4.63
C PRO A 36 -0.01 -12.33 5.99
N TYR A 37 1.10 -12.18 6.74
CA TYR A 37 1.08 -11.47 8.03
C TYR A 37 0.89 -9.97 7.84
N VAL A 38 1.56 -9.39 6.84
CA VAL A 38 1.38 -7.98 6.45
C VAL A 38 -0.06 -7.72 6.03
N PHE A 39 -0.61 -8.59 5.17
CA PHE A 39 -2.00 -8.50 4.72
C PHE A 39 -2.97 -8.57 5.90
N LYS A 40 -2.79 -9.56 6.78
CA LYS A 40 -3.62 -9.71 7.98
C LYS A 40 -3.56 -8.46 8.87
N GLY A 41 -2.36 -7.89 9.07
CA GLY A 41 -2.19 -6.67 9.85
C GLY A 41 -2.94 -5.46 9.28
N ILE A 42 -3.10 -5.38 7.95
CA ILE A 42 -3.91 -4.35 7.30
C ILE A 42 -5.40 -4.56 7.59
N ILE A 43 -5.89 -5.78 7.38
CA ILE A 43 -7.31 -6.13 7.59
C ILE A 43 -7.72 -5.97 9.05
N GLU A 44 -6.87 -6.38 9.99
CA GLU A 44 -7.14 -6.24 11.43
C GLU A 44 -6.95 -4.79 11.95
N GLY A 45 -6.46 -3.88 11.10
CA GLY A 45 -6.25 -2.49 11.45
C GLY A 45 -5.11 -2.30 12.45
N GLU A 46 -3.88 -2.53 12.00
CA GLU A 46 -2.67 -2.31 12.80
C GLU A 46 -2.72 -0.99 13.57
N ARG A 47 -2.47 -1.09 14.89
CA ARG A 47 -2.69 -0.01 15.86
C ARG A 47 -1.62 1.06 15.78
N TYR A 48 -0.44 0.71 15.28
CA TYR A 48 0.68 1.63 15.16
C TYR A 48 0.72 2.22 13.75
N PRO A 49 0.46 3.54 13.58
CA PRO A 49 0.42 4.18 12.26
C PRO A 49 1.68 3.97 11.42
N VAL A 50 2.84 4.00 12.07
CA VAL A 50 4.14 3.77 11.40
C VAL A 50 4.22 2.37 10.80
N VAL A 51 3.76 1.35 11.53
CA VAL A 51 3.74 -0.04 11.06
C VAL A 51 2.70 -0.21 9.95
N MET A 52 1.48 0.31 10.16
CA MET A 52 0.41 0.32 9.16
C MET A 52 0.89 0.94 7.84
N SER A 53 1.54 2.11 7.88
CA SER A 53 2.08 2.77 6.68
C SER A 53 3.12 1.92 5.94
N THR A 54 3.89 1.12 6.69
CA THR A 54 4.91 0.24 6.11
C THR A 54 4.24 -0.98 5.48
N TYR A 55 3.21 -1.55 6.11
CA TYR A 55 2.41 -2.63 5.53
C TYR A 55 1.72 -2.21 4.24
N LEU A 56 1.06 -1.04 4.24
CA LEU A 56 0.44 -0.47 3.04
C LEU A 56 1.46 -0.19 1.94
N GLY A 57 2.65 0.29 2.29
CA GLY A 57 3.74 0.50 1.32
C GLY A 57 4.20 -0.81 0.65
N VAL A 58 4.37 -1.89 1.43
CA VAL A 58 4.72 -3.22 0.90
C VAL A 58 3.61 -3.73 -0.03
N MET A 59 2.36 -3.71 0.44
CA MET A 59 1.22 -4.18 -0.37
C MET A 59 1.01 -3.33 -1.62
N GLY A 60 1.25 -2.02 -1.55
CA GLY A 60 1.19 -1.11 -2.71
C GLY A 60 2.16 -1.50 -3.80
N ARG A 61 3.40 -1.89 -3.43
CA ARG A 61 4.37 -2.39 -4.41
C ARG A 61 3.98 -3.73 -4.99
N VAL A 62 3.54 -4.67 -4.14
CA VAL A 62 3.08 -5.98 -4.61
C VAL A 62 1.94 -5.81 -5.62
N LEU A 63 0.97 -4.95 -5.31
CA LEU A 63 -0.16 -4.65 -6.20
C LEU A 63 0.28 -4.02 -7.53
N LEU A 64 1.12 -2.98 -7.47
CA LEU A 64 1.58 -2.24 -8.65
C LEU A 64 2.54 -3.02 -9.55
N GLN A 65 3.43 -3.81 -8.95
CA GLN A 65 4.56 -4.43 -9.66
C GLN A 65 4.32 -5.90 -9.98
N ASN A 66 3.42 -6.58 -9.25
CA ASN A 66 3.18 -8.00 -9.41
C ASN A 66 1.70 -8.35 -9.11
N THR A 67 0.80 -7.85 -9.94
CA THR A 67 -0.64 -7.99 -9.78
C THR A 67 -1.09 -9.47 -9.76
N SER A 68 -0.41 -10.36 -10.50
CA SER A 68 -0.72 -11.80 -10.49
C SER A 68 -0.43 -12.45 -9.13
N PHE A 69 0.69 -12.07 -8.49
CA PHE A 69 0.98 -12.48 -7.12
C PHE A 69 -0.03 -11.88 -6.14
N PHE A 70 -0.38 -10.60 -6.29
CA PHE A 70 -1.40 -9.95 -5.45
C PHE A 70 -2.72 -10.71 -5.48
N SER A 71 -3.25 -11.04 -6.67
CA SER A 71 -4.48 -11.81 -6.82
C SER A 71 -4.38 -13.21 -6.18
N SER A 72 -3.23 -13.87 -6.32
CA SER A 72 -2.98 -15.17 -5.70
C SER A 72 -2.98 -15.09 -4.17
N LEU A 73 -2.32 -14.07 -3.61
CA LEU A 73 -2.30 -13.80 -2.17
C LEU A 73 -3.69 -13.44 -1.65
N LEU A 74 -4.43 -12.59 -2.38
CA LEU A 74 -5.79 -12.21 -2.03
C LEU A 74 -6.71 -13.43 -1.96
N ASN A 75 -6.63 -14.34 -2.94
CA ASN A 75 -7.39 -15.58 -2.93
C ASN A 75 -7.00 -16.49 -1.74
N GLU A 76 -5.71 -16.63 -1.45
CA GLU A 76 -5.23 -17.38 -0.26
C GLU A 76 -5.81 -16.80 1.04
N MET A 77 -5.80 -15.47 1.17
CA MET A 77 -6.31 -14.80 2.36
C MET A 77 -7.84 -14.87 2.45
N ALA A 78 -8.55 -14.80 1.32
CA ALA A 78 -10.01 -14.98 1.26
C ALA A 78 -10.44 -16.34 1.84
N HIS A 79 -9.73 -17.42 1.47
CA HIS A 79 -9.94 -18.73 2.08
C HIS A 79 -9.63 -18.75 3.58
N LYS A 80 -8.56 -18.09 4.04
CA LYS A 80 -8.18 -18.03 5.46
C LYS A 80 -9.18 -17.26 6.32
N PHE A 81 -9.75 -16.17 5.78
CA PHE A 81 -10.76 -15.37 6.46
C PHE A 81 -12.18 -15.91 6.27
N ASN A 82 -12.36 -16.95 5.44
CA ASN A 82 -13.66 -17.50 5.07
C ASN A 82 -14.60 -16.42 4.51
N GLN A 83 -14.08 -15.61 3.59
CA GLN A 83 -14.78 -14.51 2.91
C GLN A 83 -14.61 -14.64 1.40
N GLU A 84 -15.53 -14.06 0.64
CA GLU A 84 -15.38 -13.91 -0.81
C GLU A 84 -14.21 -12.98 -1.14
N MET A 85 -13.51 -13.26 -2.24
CA MET A 85 -12.32 -12.50 -2.65
C MET A 85 -12.63 -11.01 -2.83
N ASP A 86 -13.76 -10.70 -3.47
CA ASP A 86 -14.21 -9.34 -3.71
C ASP A 86 -14.56 -8.60 -2.42
N GLN A 87 -15.19 -9.29 -1.46
CA GLN A 87 -15.51 -8.72 -0.16
C GLN A 87 -14.23 -8.39 0.63
N LEU A 88 -13.25 -9.30 0.61
CA LEU A 88 -11.97 -9.07 1.28
C LEU A 88 -11.21 -7.90 0.63
N LEU A 89 -11.23 -7.80 -0.70
CA LEU A 89 -10.64 -6.68 -1.42
C LEU A 89 -11.31 -5.35 -1.05
N GLY A 90 -12.65 -5.32 -1.00
CA GLY A 90 -13.40 -4.14 -0.58
C GLY A 90 -13.03 -3.68 0.83
N ASN A 91 -12.94 -4.62 1.78
CA ASN A 91 -12.51 -4.35 3.16
C ASN A 91 -11.06 -3.81 3.20
N MET A 92 -10.17 -4.38 2.39
CA MET A 92 -8.79 -3.93 2.29
C MET A 92 -8.70 -2.51 1.77
N ILE A 93 -9.44 -2.18 0.70
CA ILE A 93 -9.49 -0.83 0.13
C ILE A 93 -10.02 0.16 1.16
N GLU A 94 -11.11 -0.17 1.86
CA GLU A 94 -11.70 0.68 2.88
C GLU A 94 -10.72 0.98 4.02
N MET A 95 -10.05 -0.06 4.53
CA MET A 95 -8.99 0.10 5.53
C MET A 95 -7.80 0.91 5.02
N TRP A 96 -7.45 0.77 3.74
CA TRP A 96 -6.36 1.53 3.11
C TRP A 96 -6.71 3.02 3.04
N VAL A 97 -7.91 3.33 2.55
CA VAL A 97 -8.44 4.69 2.44
C VAL A 97 -8.52 5.36 3.82
N ASP A 98 -9.09 4.69 4.82
CA ASP A 98 -9.22 5.21 6.20
C ASP A 98 -7.87 5.45 6.89
N ARG A 99 -6.81 4.75 6.46
CA ARG A 99 -5.47 4.89 7.03
C ARG A 99 -4.55 5.80 6.21
N MET A 100 -5.01 6.34 5.08
CA MET A 100 -4.21 7.17 4.20
C MET A 100 -3.71 8.45 4.88
N ASP A 101 -4.57 9.13 5.65
CA ASP A 101 -4.25 10.37 6.36
C ASP A 101 -3.16 10.18 7.44
N ASN A 102 -3.01 8.94 7.92
CA ASN A 102 -1.99 8.60 8.90
C ASN A 102 -0.60 8.42 8.27
N ILE A 103 -0.50 8.39 6.93
CA ILE A 103 0.77 8.30 6.21
C ILE A 103 1.37 9.70 6.03
N THR A 104 2.23 10.09 6.97
CA THR A 104 2.87 11.42 6.95
C THR A 104 3.99 11.56 5.92
N GLN A 105 4.53 10.45 5.39
CA GLN A 105 5.62 10.47 4.42
C GLN A 105 5.09 10.65 2.99
N PRO A 106 5.45 11.74 2.27
CA PRO A 106 4.89 12.04 0.95
C PRO A 106 5.11 10.92 -0.07
N GLU A 107 6.29 10.31 -0.11
CA GLU A 107 6.59 9.22 -1.05
C GLU A 107 5.71 7.99 -0.81
N ARG A 108 5.47 7.63 0.45
CA ARG A 108 4.61 6.48 0.81
C ARG A 108 3.15 6.75 0.51
N ARG A 109 2.71 8.00 0.71
CA ARG A 109 1.36 8.44 0.39
C ARG A 109 1.12 8.40 -1.12
N LYS A 110 2.06 8.90 -1.93
CA LYS A 110 2.03 8.78 -3.40
C LYS A 110 1.95 7.32 -3.87
N LEU A 111 2.80 6.46 -3.32
CA LEU A 111 2.79 5.04 -3.67
C LEU A 111 1.44 4.39 -3.37
N SER A 112 0.85 4.69 -2.22
CA SER A 112 -0.47 4.20 -1.83
C SER A 112 -1.58 4.70 -2.76
N ALA A 113 -1.54 5.99 -3.12
CA ALA A 113 -2.49 6.59 -4.06
C ALA A 113 -2.39 5.92 -5.43
N LEU A 114 -1.18 5.78 -5.98
CA LEU A 114 -0.95 5.09 -7.24
C LEU A 114 -1.41 3.62 -7.21
N ALA A 115 -1.16 2.93 -6.10
CA ALA A 115 -1.60 1.54 -5.93
C ALA A 115 -3.13 1.42 -5.98
N LEU A 116 -3.85 2.28 -5.27
CA LEU A 116 -5.32 2.29 -5.30
C LEU A 116 -5.86 2.73 -6.66
N LEU A 117 -5.25 3.72 -7.32
CA LEU A 117 -5.59 4.12 -8.68
C LEU A 117 -5.43 2.97 -9.68
N SER A 118 -4.42 2.11 -9.50
CA SER A 118 -4.18 0.97 -10.39
C SER A 118 -5.29 -0.09 -10.38
N LEU A 119 -6.17 -0.07 -9.36
CA LEU A 119 -7.35 -0.94 -9.27
C LEU A 119 -8.52 -0.41 -10.11
N LEU A 120 -8.61 0.90 -10.33
CA LEU A 120 -9.75 1.55 -10.99
C LEU A 120 -10.05 1.07 -12.42
N PRO A 121 -9.06 0.72 -13.26
CA PRO A 121 -9.32 0.19 -14.60
C PRO A 121 -9.99 -1.19 -14.63
N SER A 122 -10.38 -1.76 -13.48
CA SER A 122 -11.04 -3.07 -13.41
C SER A 122 -12.57 -2.97 -13.52
N ASP A 123 -13.17 -3.99 -14.13
CA ASP A 123 -14.63 -4.17 -14.22
C ASP A 123 -15.25 -4.73 -12.91
N ASN A 124 -14.52 -4.71 -11.80
CA ASN A 124 -14.98 -5.26 -10.53
C ASN A 124 -15.94 -4.28 -9.84
N SER A 125 -17.17 -4.70 -9.59
CA SER A 125 -18.21 -3.86 -8.98
C SER A 125 -17.79 -3.31 -7.61
N VAL A 126 -17.04 -4.07 -6.81
CA VAL A 126 -16.59 -3.62 -5.49
C VAL A 126 -15.60 -2.46 -5.61
N ILE A 127 -14.73 -2.47 -6.62
CA ILE A 127 -13.80 -1.36 -6.86
C ILE A 127 -14.57 -0.12 -7.33
N GLN A 128 -15.58 -0.30 -8.19
CA GLN A 128 -16.44 0.79 -8.65
C GLN A 128 -17.24 1.42 -7.50
N ASP A 129 -17.76 0.61 -6.57
CA ASP A 129 -18.45 1.11 -5.37
C ASP A 129 -17.52 1.95 -4.46
N LYS A 130 -16.21 1.68 -4.49
CA LYS A 130 -15.19 2.42 -3.73
C LYS A 130 -14.52 3.54 -4.53
N PHE A 131 -14.96 3.80 -5.76
CA PHE A 131 -14.34 4.76 -6.70
C PHE A 131 -14.14 6.15 -6.06
N CYS A 132 -15.19 6.72 -5.46
CA CYS A 132 -15.11 8.06 -4.87
C CYS A 132 -14.04 8.15 -3.76
N GLY A 133 -13.94 7.12 -2.92
CA GLY A 133 -12.93 7.07 -1.86
C GLY A 133 -11.51 7.00 -2.42
N ILE A 134 -11.30 6.16 -3.44
CA ILE A 134 -10.00 6.03 -4.12
C ILE A 134 -9.58 7.34 -4.80
N ILE A 135 -10.51 8.01 -5.50
CA ILE A 135 -10.19 9.28 -6.17
C ILE A 135 -9.90 10.37 -5.14
N ASN A 136 -10.71 10.50 -4.08
CA ASN A 136 -10.53 11.56 -3.08
C ASN A 136 -9.12 11.51 -2.45
N ILE A 137 -8.72 10.34 -1.94
CA ILE A 137 -7.40 10.17 -1.33
C ILE A 137 -6.26 10.25 -2.33
N SER A 138 -6.52 9.97 -3.61
CA SER A 138 -5.51 10.11 -4.66
C SER A 138 -5.29 11.56 -5.03
N VAL A 139 -6.36 12.34 -5.14
CA VAL A 139 -6.27 13.79 -5.35
C VAL A 139 -5.53 14.43 -4.17
N GLU A 140 -5.97 14.18 -2.94
CA GLU A 140 -5.27 14.69 -1.73
C GLU A 140 -3.82 14.20 -1.66
N GLY A 141 -3.63 12.89 -1.90
CA GLY A 141 -2.33 12.22 -1.84
C GLY A 141 -1.31 12.77 -2.82
N LEU A 142 -1.75 13.11 -4.03
CA LEU A 142 -0.92 13.60 -5.13
C LEU A 142 -0.86 15.14 -5.21
N HIS A 143 -1.83 15.86 -4.65
CA HIS A 143 -1.93 17.33 -4.73
C HIS A 143 -0.95 18.08 -3.81
N ASP A 144 -0.47 17.52 -2.68
CA ASP A 144 0.58 18.15 -1.84
C ASP A 144 1.99 18.23 -2.50
N VAL A 145 2.05 18.14 -3.83
CA VAL A 145 3.27 18.24 -4.64
C VAL A 145 3.20 19.43 -5.58
N MET A 146 2.03 20.06 -5.73
CA MET A 146 1.82 21.23 -6.56
C MET A 146 1.81 22.54 -5.78
N THR A 147 2.32 22.57 -4.55
CA THR A 147 2.92 23.80 -4.04
C THR A 147 4.35 23.84 -4.57
N GLU A 148 4.48 24.46 -5.73
CA GLU A 148 5.71 25.15 -6.12
C GLU A 148 6.26 25.88 -4.88
N ASP A 149 7.54 25.68 -4.59
CA ASP A 149 8.23 26.43 -3.56
C ASP A 149 8.09 27.92 -3.93
N PRO A 150 7.32 28.74 -3.17
CA PRO A 150 7.08 30.14 -3.54
C PRO A 150 8.36 30.97 -3.52
N GLU A 151 9.48 30.41 -3.02
CA GLU A 151 10.72 31.13 -2.78
C GLU A 151 11.88 30.74 -3.71
N THR A 152 11.76 29.73 -4.58
CA THR A 152 12.84 29.38 -5.51
C THR A 152 12.36 29.14 -6.94
N GLY A 153 12.03 30.23 -7.63
CA GLY A 153 11.81 30.27 -9.09
C GLY A 153 13.07 29.96 -9.90
N THR A 154 13.58 28.74 -9.80
CA THR A 154 14.65 28.23 -10.67
C THR A 154 14.27 26.86 -11.19
N TYR A 155 13.85 26.82 -12.45
CA TYR A 155 13.89 25.61 -13.27
C TYR A 155 15.32 25.07 -13.21
N LYS A 156 15.49 23.84 -12.74
CA LYS A 156 16.77 23.15 -12.91
C LYS A 156 16.92 22.81 -14.38
N ASP A 157 17.68 23.64 -15.09
CA ASP A 157 18.24 23.29 -16.39
C ASP A 157 19.06 22.01 -16.23
N TRP A 158 18.66 20.97 -16.96
CA TRP A 158 19.37 19.71 -17.05
C TRP A 158 20.47 19.83 -18.14
N PRO A 159 21.72 19.39 -17.88
CA PRO A 159 22.74 19.25 -18.92
C PRO A 159 22.59 17.98 -19.76
#